data_AF-A0A941MJA9-F1
#
_entry.id   AF-A0A941MJA9-F1
#
_cell.length_a   1.000
_cell.length_b   1.000
_cell.length_c   1.000
_cell.angle_alpha   90.00
_cell.angle_beta   90.00
_cell.angle_gamma   90.00
#
_symmetry.space_group_name_H-M   'P 1'
#
loop_
_entity.id
_entity.type
_entity.pdbx_description
1 polymer ?
#
loop_
_entity_poly.entity_id
_entity_poly.type
_entity_poly.pdbx_seq_one_letter_code
_entity_poly.pdbx_strand_id
1 'polypeptide(L)'
;MKISTALEKIDEHQLFVPAFQREYVWDRDNAKELIDSLIKQYPTGTMLTWETANPPELKGPHKYDTKQGSVRILLDGQQRLTTLYMLVRGEIPPYYTATEILKDTRGLYVNLATLELSYFIKSRMENDPLWQNLTDIFQKKVRGRHIVKSLEARGQTVSQELDDAI
;
A
#
# COMPACT_ATOMS: atom_id res chain seq x y z
N MET A 1 -16.33 -2.26 3.08
CA MET A 1 -15.62 -2.64 1.85
C MET A 1 -14.22 -3.09 2.22
N LYS A 2 -13.70 -4.18 1.63
CA LYS A 2 -12.32 -4.62 1.86
C LYS A 2 -11.35 -3.66 1.14
N ILE A 3 -10.12 -3.53 1.66
CA ILE A 3 -9.08 -2.69 1.03
C ILE A 3 -8.76 -3.20 -0.38
N SER A 4 -8.63 -4.52 -0.58
CA SER A 4 -8.36 -5.12 -1.88
C SER A 4 -9.39 -4.69 -2.94
N THR A 5 -10.68 -4.74 -2.58
CA THR A 5 -11.77 -4.29 -3.44
C THR A 5 -11.69 -2.80 -3.77
N ALA A 6 -11.24 -1.97 -2.83
CA ALA A 6 -11.05 -0.55 -3.10
C ALA A 6 -9.92 -0.31 -4.11
N LEU A 7 -8.81 -1.04 -3.99
CA LEU A 7 -7.67 -0.95 -4.91
C LEU A 7 -8.05 -1.48 -6.31
N GLU A 8 -8.72 -2.63 -6.38
CA GLU A 8 -9.25 -3.18 -7.64
C GLU A 8 -10.18 -2.19 -8.33
N LYS A 9 -11.08 -1.52 -7.59
CA LYS A 9 -11.95 -0.50 -8.18
C LYS A 9 -11.21 0.74 -8.66
N ILE A 10 -10.05 1.08 -8.10
CA ILE A 10 -9.20 2.14 -8.67
C ILE A 10 -8.63 1.65 -10.00
N ASP A 11 -8.10 0.42 -10.03
CA ASP A 11 -7.53 -0.20 -11.24
C ASP A 11 -8.56 -0.29 -12.38
N GLU A 12 -9.81 -0.61 -12.05
CA GLU A 12 -10.94 -0.77 -12.99
C GLU A 12 -11.64 0.56 -13.36
N HIS A 13 -11.14 1.71 -12.89
CA HIS A 13 -11.80 3.01 -13.06
C HIS A 13 -13.28 2.99 -12.59
N GLN A 14 -13.51 2.44 -11.40
CA GLN A 14 -14.81 2.42 -10.72
C GLN A 14 -14.81 3.15 -9.37
N LEU A 15 -13.63 3.50 -8.83
CA LEU A 15 -13.47 4.33 -7.64
C LEU A 15 -12.61 5.54 -7.99
N PHE A 16 -13.15 6.72 -7.73
CA PHE A 16 -12.51 8.00 -8.05
C PHE A 16 -12.43 8.93 -6.84
N VAL A 17 -11.56 9.93 -6.96
CA VAL A 17 -11.38 11.00 -6.00
C VAL A 17 -11.93 12.30 -6.62
N PRO A 18 -12.74 13.09 -5.90
CA PRO A 18 -13.17 14.41 -6.38
C PRO A 18 -12.02 15.40 -6.56
N ALA A 19 -12.10 16.26 -7.58
CA ALA A 19 -11.07 17.26 -7.89
C ALA A 19 -10.86 18.31 -6.79
N PHE A 20 -11.88 18.58 -5.97
CA PHE A 20 -11.77 19.52 -4.85
C PHE A 20 -11.00 18.96 -3.65
N GLN A 21 -10.69 17.65 -3.62
CA GLN A 21 -9.89 17.09 -2.54
C GLN A 21 -8.43 17.53 -2.65
N ARG A 22 -7.83 17.80 -1.50
CA ARG A 22 -6.45 18.28 -1.39
C ARG A 22 -5.44 17.31 -2.01
N GLU A 23 -4.25 17.83 -2.29
CA GLU A 23 -3.12 17.02 -2.73
C GLU A 23 -2.66 15.99 -1.69
N TYR A 24 -1.93 14.99 -2.18
CA TYR A 24 -1.31 14.00 -1.31
C TYR A 24 -0.16 14.66 -0.54
N VAL A 25 -0.23 14.63 0.79
CA VAL A 25 0.74 15.31 1.69
C VAL A 25 1.38 14.37 2.70
N TRP A 26 0.97 13.10 2.71
CA TRP A 26 1.54 12.11 3.62
C TRP A 26 2.96 11.76 3.24
N ASP A 27 3.79 11.55 4.26
CA ASP A 27 5.17 11.17 4.09
C ASP A 27 5.45 9.75 4.55
N ARG A 28 6.75 9.44 4.57
CA ARG A 28 7.25 8.12 4.91
C ARG A 28 6.85 7.69 6.31
N ASP A 29 6.85 8.60 7.28
CA ASP A 29 6.48 8.30 8.66
C ASP A 29 4.98 8.04 8.76
N ASN A 30 4.13 8.85 8.10
CA ASN A 30 2.69 8.59 8.05
C ASN A 30 2.37 7.22 7.44
N ALA A 31 3.07 6.85 6.36
CA ALA A 31 2.88 5.54 5.73
C ALA A 31 3.30 4.39 6.65
N LYS A 32 4.44 4.55 7.33
CA LYS A 32 4.91 3.56 8.32
C LYS A 32 3.91 3.41 9.47
N GLU A 33 3.40 4.51 10.03
CA GLU A 33 2.41 4.49 11.12
C GLU A 33 1.09 3.82 10.70
N LEU A 34 0.65 4.04 9.45
CA LEU A 34 -0.54 3.38 8.92
C LEU A 34 -0.34 1.86 8.86
N ILE A 35 0.78 1.39 8.29
CA ILE A 35 1.05 -0.05 8.21
C ILE A 35 1.26 -0.65 9.61
N ASP A 36 1.96 0.04 10.50
CA ASP A 36 2.16 -0.39 11.89
C ASP A 36 0.82 -0.59 12.61
N SER A 37 -0.09 0.38 12.45
CA SER A 37 -1.44 0.30 13.01
C SER A 37 -2.23 -0.88 12.43
N LEU A 38 -2.12 -1.14 11.13
CA LEU A 38 -2.79 -2.28 10.49
C LEU A 38 -2.24 -3.63 10.99
N ILE A 39 -0.92 -3.77 11.12
CA ILE A 39 -0.27 -4.97 11.65
C ILE A 39 -0.73 -5.23 13.10
N LYS A 40 -0.79 -4.17 13.91
CA LYS A 40 -1.21 -4.24 15.33
C LYS A 40 -2.73 -4.29 15.51
N GLN A 41 -3.50 -4.28 14.42
CA GLN A 41 -4.97 -4.28 14.42
C GLN A 41 -5.56 -3.08 15.19
N TYR A 42 -4.85 -1.96 15.21
CA TYR A 42 -5.35 -0.71 15.77
C TYR A 42 -6.36 -0.05 14.82
N PRO A 43 -7.36 0.69 15.35
CA PRO A 43 -8.32 1.40 14.51
C PRO A 43 -7.63 2.44 13.61
N THR A 44 -7.72 2.26 12.29
CA THR A 44 -7.14 3.19 11.30
C THR A 44 -8.17 4.16 10.71
N GLY A 45 -9.29 4.37 11.41
CA GLY A 45 -10.42 5.19 10.97
C GLY A 45 -11.31 4.52 9.91
N THR A 46 -12.38 5.19 9.51
CA THR A 46 -13.32 4.73 8.47
C THR A 46 -13.00 5.33 7.11
N MET A 47 -13.56 4.77 6.04
CA MET A 47 -13.48 5.33 4.68
C MET A 47 -14.89 5.65 4.22
N LEU A 48 -15.14 6.90 3.84
CA LEU A 48 -16.46 7.33 3.36
C LEU A 48 -16.46 7.31 1.83
N THR A 49 -17.45 6.61 1.25
CA THR A 49 -17.64 6.55 -0.19
C THR A 49 -19.09 6.81 -0.56
N TRP A 50 -19.30 7.46 -1.71
CA TRP A 50 -20.61 7.75 -2.26
C TRP A 50 -20.74 7.11 -3.65
N GLU A 51 -21.83 6.39 -3.91
CA GLU A 51 -22.13 5.85 -5.25
C GLU A 51 -23.10 6.77 -5.99
N THR A 52 -22.75 7.12 -7.23
CA THR A 52 -23.54 8.03 -8.05
C THR A 52 -23.29 7.81 -9.54
N ALA A 53 -24.33 8.01 -10.36
CA ALA A 53 -24.22 8.09 -11.83
C ALA A 53 -24.00 9.55 -12.32
N ASN A 54 -23.92 10.51 -11.39
CA ASN A 54 -23.64 11.92 -11.66
C ASN A 54 -22.52 12.38 -10.71
N PRO A 55 -21.28 11.93 -10.92
CA PRO A 55 -20.17 12.32 -10.05
C PRO A 55 -19.78 13.79 -10.25
N PRO A 56 -19.14 14.43 -9.24
CA PRO A 56 -18.53 15.74 -9.40
C PRO A 56 -17.32 15.65 -10.36
N GLU A 57 -16.66 16.78 -10.61
CA GLU A 57 -15.38 16.74 -11.31
C GLU A 57 -14.40 15.80 -10.60
N LEU A 58 -13.77 14.91 -11.38
CA LEU A 58 -12.84 13.90 -10.90
C LEU A 58 -11.41 14.43 -10.94
N LYS A 59 -10.62 13.98 -9.97
CA LYS A 59 -9.19 14.25 -9.91
C LYS A 59 -8.44 13.41 -10.95
N GLY A 60 -7.39 13.99 -11.53
CA GLY A 60 -6.57 13.37 -12.56
C GLY A 60 -7.16 13.48 -13.97
N PRO A 61 -6.57 12.79 -14.96
CA PRO A 61 -6.93 12.94 -16.37
C PRO A 61 -8.23 12.22 -16.75
N HIS A 62 -8.71 11.28 -15.93
CA HIS A 62 -9.90 10.49 -16.23
C HIS A 62 -11.15 11.36 -16.20
N LYS A 63 -11.99 11.25 -17.23
CA LYS A 63 -13.30 11.89 -17.30
C LYS A 63 -14.38 10.82 -17.30
N TYR A 64 -15.36 10.99 -16.42
CA TYR A 64 -16.49 10.08 -16.27
C TYR A 64 -17.29 9.96 -17.57
N ASP A 65 -17.58 8.73 -18.00
CA ASP A 65 -18.55 8.43 -19.05
C ASP A 65 -19.83 7.87 -18.43
N THR A 66 -20.97 8.49 -18.75
CA THR A 66 -22.31 8.04 -18.36
C THR A 66 -22.60 6.56 -18.67
N LYS A 67 -21.93 5.97 -19.67
CA LYS A 67 -22.04 4.54 -20.00
C LYS A 67 -21.48 3.61 -18.92
N GLN A 68 -20.59 4.10 -18.05
CA GLN A 68 -20.07 3.35 -16.90
C GLN A 68 -21.14 3.13 -15.81
N GLY A 69 -22.25 3.88 -15.86
CA GLY A 69 -23.30 3.81 -14.85
C GLY A 69 -22.83 4.38 -13.51
N SER A 70 -23.31 3.81 -12.41
CA SER A 70 -22.94 4.29 -11.07
C SER A 70 -21.46 4.01 -10.77
N VAL A 71 -20.73 5.05 -10.40
CA VAL A 71 -19.33 4.98 -9.96
C VAL A 71 -19.23 5.34 -8.49
N ARG A 72 -18.14 4.91 -7.85
CA ARG A 72 -17.86 5.17 -6.45
C ARG A 72 -16.93 6.36 -6.31
N ILE A 73 -17.27 7.28 -5.43
CA ILE A 73 -16.52 8.49 -5.12
C ILE A 73 -15.98 8.40 -3.70
N LEU A 74 -14.69 8.59 -3.53
CA LEU A 74 -14.00 8.64 -2.25
C LEU A 74 -14.17 10.02 -1.63
N LEU A 75 -14.89 10.11 -0.52
CA LEU A 75 -15.17 11.36 0.19
C LEU A 75 -14.26 11.56 1.40
N ASP A 76 -13.79 10.48 2.02
CA ASP A 76 -12.80 10.52 3.09
C ASP A 76 -11.84 9.33 2.98
N GLY A 77 -10.63 9.48 3.53
CA GLY A 77 -9.62 8.42 3.54
C GLY A 77 -8.69 8.40 2.33
N GLN A 78 -8.69 9.46 1.51
CA GLN A 78 -7.82 9.61 0.34
C GLN A 78 -6.35 9.33 0.63
N GLN A 79 -5.79 9.93 1.68
CA GLN A 79 -4.36 9.77 1.97
C GLN A 79 -4.03 8.31 2.28
N ARG A 80 -4.84 7.67 3.14
CA ARG A 80 -4.70 6.25 3.51
C ARG A 80 -4.79 5.34 2.30
N LEU A 81 -5.83 5.51 1.47
CA LEU A 81 -6.03 4.67 0.30
C LEU A 81 -4.92 4.86 -0.75
N THR A 82 -4.46 6.10 -0.93
CA THR A 82 -3.35 6.43 -1.84
C THR A 82 -2.04 5.80 -1.37
N THR A 83 -1.71 5.89 -0.07
CA THR A 83 -0.55 5.22 0.52
C THR A 83 -0.62 3.71 0.34
N LEU A 84 -1.77 3.10 0.64
CA LEU A 84 -1.97 1.66 0.47
C LEU A 84 -1.85 1.25 -0.99
N TYR A 85 -2.40 2.02 -1.91
CA TYR A 85 -2.27 1.78 -3.35
C TYR A 85 -0.79 1.77 -3.75
N MET A 86 -0.03 2.81 -3.37
CA MET A 86 1.40 2.88 -3.70
C MET A 86 2.20 1.72 -3.10
N LEU A 87 1.94 1.33 -1.86
CA LEU A 87 2.65 0.23 -1.19
C LEU A 87 2.28 -1.15 -1.75
N VAL A 88 1.01 -1.37 -2.11
CA VAL A 88 0.50 -2.67 -2.57
C VAL A 88 0.73 -2.86 -4.07
N ARG A 89 0.44 -1.85 -4.88
CA ARG A 89 0.59 -1.88 -6.34
C ARG A 89 1.99 -1.49 -6.79
N GLY A 90 2.76 -0.76 -5.98
CA GLY A 90 4.09 -0.27 -6.38
C GLY A 90 4.03 0.89 -7.36
N GLU A 91 2.84 1.45 -7.61
CA GLU A 91 2.57 2.45 -8.65
C GLU A 91 1.83 3.65 -8.05
N ILE A 92 1.91 4.78 -8.75
CA ILE A 92 1.11 5.97 -8.40
C ILE A 92 -0.31 5.72 -8.92
N PRO A 93 -1.37 5.93 -8.12
CA PRO A 93 -2.73 5.71 -8.60
C PRO A 93 -3.09 6.67 -9.73
N PRO A 94 -4.00 6.29 -10.65
CA PRO A 94 -4.28 7.01 -11.89
C PRO A 94 -4.87 8.42 -11.71
N TYR A 95 -5.30 8.77 -10.50
CA TYR A 95 -5.77 10.11 -10.14
C TYR A 95 -4.65 11.05 -9.66
N TYR A 96 -3.39 10.62 -9.67
CA TYR A 96 -2.19 11.42 -9.42
C TYR A 96 -1.13 11.21 -10.51
N THR A 97 -0.30 12.23 -10.71
CA THR A 97 0.93 12.17 -11.50
C THR A 97 2.17 12.10 -10.60
N ALA A 98 3.31 11.72 -11.17
CA ALA A 98 4.58 11.66 -10.44
C ALA A 98 4.99 13.01 -9.83
N THR A 99 4.66 14.12 -10.49
CA THR A 99 4.97 15.48 -10.00
C THR A 99 4.08 15.92 -8.84
N GLU A 100 2.89 15.34 -8.69
CA GLU A 100 1.97 15.64 -7.58
C GLU A 100 2.32 14.84 -6.31
N ILE A 101 3.05 13.72 -6.44
CA ILE A 101 3.57 12.95 -5.32
C ILE A 101 4.92 13.51 -4.87
N LEU A 102 4.87 14.54 -4.02
CA LEU A 102 6.08 15.19 -3.50
C LEU A 102 6.95 14.26 -2.63
N LYS A 103 6.32 13.33 -1.93
CA LYS A 103 6.96 12.40 -1.00
C LYS A 103 6.55 10.98 -1.32
N ASP A 104 7.43 10.26 -2.01
CA ASP A 104 7.20 8.86 -2.33
C ASP A 104 7.36 7.99 -1.06
N THR A 105 6.28 7.30 -0.73
CA THR A 105 6.17 6.44 0.46
C THR A 105 6.47 4.97 0.17
N ARG A 106 6.71 4.61 -1.10
CA ARG A 106 7.17 3.27 -1.49
C ARG A 106 8.54 2.96 -0.90
N GLY A 107 8.89 1.67 -0.86
CA GLY A 107 10.16 1.21 -0.29
C GLY A 107 10.13 1.08 1.23
N LEU A 108 8.97 0.83 1.81
CA LEU A 108 8.82 0.42 3.20
C LEU A 108 9.11 -1.09 3.33
N TYR A 109 10.01 -1.44 4.24
CA TYR A 109 10.39 -2.81 4.54
C TYR A 109 9.76 -3.27 5.85
N VAL A 110 9.52 -4.57 5.94
CA VAL A 110 9.12 -5.27 7.15
C VAL A 110 10.14 -6.37 7.46
N ASN A 111 10.49 -6.53 8.73
CA ASN A 111 11.20 -7.71 9.19
C ASN A 111 10.18 -8.82 9.46
N LEU A 112 10.28 -9.97 8.78
CA LEU A 112 9.27 -11.03 8.88
C LEU A 112 9.19 -11.68 10.27
N ALA A 113 10.28 -11.66 11.05
CA ALA A 113 10.30 -12.26 12.37
C ALA A 113 9.74 -11.31 13.45
N THR A 114 10.11 -10.03 13.38
CA THR A 114 9.77 -9.04 14.44
C THR A 114 8.58 -8.15 14.08
N LEU A 115 8.15 -8.18 12.81
CA LEU A 115 7.20 -7.24 12.21
C LEU A 115 7.65 -5.77 12.29
N GLU A 116 8.95 -5.51 12.55
CA GLU A 116 9.49 -4.16 12.58
C GLU A 116 9.42 -3.53 11.19
N LEU A 117 8.93 -2.29 11.12
CA LEU A 117 8.84 -1.50 9.90
C LEU A 117 9.96 -0.47 9.82
N SER A 118 10.64 -0.39 8.68
CA SER A 118 11.63 0.65 8.41
C SER A 118 11.80 0.89 6.91
N TYR A 119 12.16 2.11 6.55
CA TYR A 119 12.74 2.36 5.22
C TYR A 119 14.16 1.78 5.16
N PHE A 120 14.64 1.56 3.94
CA PHE A 120 15.90 0.84 3.73
C PHE A 120 17.09 1.49 4.45
N ILE A 121 17.75 0.72 5.32
CA ILE A 121 19.00 1.10 6.00
C ILE A 121 20.04 0.03 5.67
N LYS A 122 21.02 0.39 4.83
CA LYS A 122 22.02 -0.55 4.29
C LYS A 122 22.69 -1.41 5.36
N SER A 123 23.19 -0.79 6.43
CA SER A 123 23.91 -1.48 7.51
C SER A 123 23.07 -2.50 8.27
N ARG A 124 21.74 -2.33 8.31
CA ARG A 124 20.81 -3.22 9.00
C ARG A 124 20.26 -4.31 8.08
N MET A 125 20.03 -3.98 6.80
CA MET A 125 19.17 -4.78 5.92
C MET A 125 19.91 -5.50 4.79
N GLU A 126 21.04 -4.99 4.30
CA GLU A 126 21.71 -5.55 3.10
C GLU A 126 22.08 -7.03 3.27
N ASN A 127 22.41 -7.42 4.51
CA ASN A 127 22.83 -8.77 4.85
C ASN A 127 21.82 -9.49 5.75
N ASP A 128 20.56 -9.09 5.80
CA ASP A 128 19.54 -9.78 6.58
C ASP A 128 18.33 -10.14 5.69
N PRO A 129 18.15 -11.43 5.32
CA PRO A 129 17.08 -11.85 4.43
C PRO A 129 15.69 -11.77 5.08
N LEU A 130 15.57 -11.49 6.38
CA LEU A 130 14.28 -11.27 7.02
C LEU A 130 13.67 -9.90 6.68
N TRP A 131 14.49 -8.94 6.23
CA TRP A 131 14.00 -7.65 5.76
C TRP A 131 13.49 -7.76 4.33
N GLN A 132 12.19 -7.62 4.16
CA GLN A 132 11.51 -7.73 2.88
C GLN A 132 10.74 -6.46 2.55
N ASN A 133 10.80 -6.05 1.28
CA ASN A 133 10.05 -4.90 0.79
C ASN A 133 8.55 -5.25 0.76
N LEU A 134 7.70 -4.41 1.36
CA LEU A 134 6.25 -4.67 1.41
C LEU A 134 5.62 -4.80 0.03
N THR A 135 6.05 -3.99 -0.93
CA THR A 135 5.54 -4.05 -2.30
C THR A 135 5.85 -5.40 -2.95
N ASP A 136 7.06 -5.92 -2.74
CA ASP A 136 7.43 -7.23 -3.28
C ASP A 136 6.66 -8.38 -2.61
N ILE A 137 6.35 -8.25 -1.31
CA ILE A 137 5.47 -9.19 -0.61
C ILE A 137 4.06 -9.15 -1.21
N PHE A 138 3.44 -7.98 -1.31
CA PHE A 138 2.07 -7.84 -1.85
C PHE A 138 1.96 -8.26 -3.31
N GLN A 139 3.01 -8.06 -4.10
CA GLN A 139 3.11 -8.51 -5.49
C GLN A 139 3.53 -9.99 -5.63
N LYS A 140 3.65 -10.73 -4.52
CA LYS A 140 4.02 -12.16 -4.49
C LYS A 140 5.37 -12.47 -5.14
N LYS A 141 6.29 -11.50 -5.13
CA LYS A 141 7.67 -11.66 -5.59
C LYS A 141 8.54 -12.32 -4.53
N VAL A 142 8.17 -12.16 -3.27
CA VAL A 142 8.82 -12.82 -2.12
C VAL A 142 8.22 -14.21 -1.91
N ARG A 143 9.07 -15.22 -1.69
CA ARG A 143 8.66 -16.59 -1.39
C ARG A 143 9.35 -17.05 -0.10
N GLY A 144 8.57 -17.47 0.89
CA GLY A 144 9.12 -17.89 2.19
C GLY A 144 10.21 -18.95 2.10
N ARG A 145 10.02 -19.97 1.23
CA ARG A 145 11.04 -21.00 0.96
C ARG A 145 12.39 -20.46 0.50
N HIS A 146 12.43 -19.33 -0.22
CA HIS A 146 13.69 -18.72 -0.63
C HIS A 146 14.39 -18.01 0.53
N ILE A 147 13.60 -17.45 1.46
CA ILE A 147 14.11 -16.80 2.68
C ILE A 147 14.72 -17.86 3.60
N VAL A 148 13.99 -18.95 3.87
CA VAL A 148 14.46 -20.10 4.66
C VAL A 148 15.78 -20.63 4.12
N LYS A 149 15.86 -20.93 2.82
CA LYS A 149 17.10 -21.36 2.18
C LYS A 149 18.24 -20.34 2.31
N SER A 150 17.93 -19.05 2.28
CA SER A 150 18.93 -17.99 2.43
C SER A 150 19.46 -17.91 3.87
N LEU A 151 18.61 -18.17 4.87
CA LEU A 151 18.99 -18.24 6.29
C LEU A 151 19.87 -19.48 6.54
N GLU A 152 19.46 -20.65 6.03
CA GLU A 152 20.21 -21.90 6.16
C GLU A 152 21.59 -21.82 5.49
N ALA A 153 21.68 -21.22 4.30
CA ALA A 153 22.95 -21.01 3.59
C ALA A 153 23.93 -20.10 4.36
N ARG A 154 23.43 -19.32 5.32
CA ARG A 154 24.21 -18.47 6.22
C ARG A 154 24.52 -19.15 7.55
N GLY A 155 24.17 -20.44 7.70
CA GLY A 155 24.38 -21.22 8.91
C GLY A 155 23.38 -20.91 10.03
N GLN A 156 22.25 -20.26 9.72
CA GLN A 156 21.20 -19.99 10.69
C GLN A 156 20.17 -21.12 10.68
N THR A 157 19.90 -21.69 11.87
CA THR A 157 18.81 -22.66 12.04
C THR A 157 17.48 -21.92 12.08
N VAL A 158 16.54 -22.30 11.20
CA VAL A 158 15.19 -21.75 11.20
C VAL A 158 14.34 -22.54 12.19
N SER A 159 13.84 -21.87 13.23
CA SER A 159 12.88 -22.48 14.16
C SER A 159 11.52 -22.63 13.48
N GLN A 160 10.68 -23.54 13.99
CA GLN A 160 9.32 -23.72 13.48
C GLN A 160 8.50 -22.42 13.58
N GLU A 161 8.64 -21.67 14.68
CA GLU A 161 7.97 -20.37 14.86
C GLU A 161 8.39 -19.34 13.80
N LEU A 162 9.67 -19.34 13.40
CA LEU A 162 10.18 -18.46 12.36
C LEU A 162 9.72 -18.91 10.97
N ASP A 163 9.66 -20.21 10.71
CA ASP A 163 9.12 -20.76 9.46
C ASP A 163 7.63 -20.41 9.30
N ASP A 164 6.85 -20.50 10.39
CA ASP A 164 5.43 -20.12 10.40
C ASP A 164 5.22 -18.61 10.19
N ALA A 165 6.19 -17.77 10.56
CA ALA A 165 6.14 -16.33 10.38
C ALA A 165 6.52 -15.86 8.95
N ILE A 166 7.22 -16.70 8.18
CA ILE A 166 7.79 -16.39 6.86
C ILE A 166 6.84 -16.75 5.70
#